data_AF-A0A4R9K9E9-F1
#
_entry.id   AF-A0A4R9K9E9-F1
#
_cell.length_a   1.000
_cell.length_b   1.000
_cell.length_c   1.000
_cell.angle_alpha   90.00
_cell.angle_beta   90.00
_cell.angle_gamma   90.00
#
_symmetry.space_group_name_H-M   'P 1'
#
loop_
_entity.id
_entity.type
_entity.pdbx_description
1 polymer ?
#
loop_
_entity_poly.entity_id
_entity_poly.type
_entity_poly.pdbx_seq_one_letter_code
_entity_poly.pdbx_strand_id
1 'polypeptide(L)' 'MAMAGVGFEFVSSIALFVIAGYYADEYFKTTPTFLLVGFFLGFGYSFYILIKRAKENEE' A
#
# COMPACT_ATOMS: atom_id res chain seq x y z
N MET A 1 3.56 -16.90 14.27
CA MET A 1 2.54 -15.85 13.98
C MET A 1 3.13 -14.48 13.62
N ALA A 2 4.46 -14.28 13.61
CA ALA A 2 5.06 -12.96 13.31
C ALA A 2 5.00 -12.55 11.82
N MET A 3 5.21 -13.47 10.86
CA MET A 3 5.21 -13.13 9.43
C MET A 3 3.81 -12.84 8.86
N ALA A 4 2.75 -13.43 9.43
CA ALA A 4 1.38 -13.20 8.98
C ALA A 4 0.90 -11.76 9.26
N GLY A 5 1.34 -11.16 10.38
CA GLY A 5 1.01 -9.76 10.71
C GLY A 5 1.63 -8.76 9.73
N VAL A 6 2.89 -8.99 9.34
CA VAL A 6 3.61 -8.13 8.37
C VAL A 6 2.98 -8.22 6.97
N GLY A 7 2.61 -9.43 6.53
CA GLY A 7 1.90 -9.61 5.26
C GLY A 7 0.53 -8.93 5.25
N PHE A 8 -0.19 -8.98 6.38
CA PHE A 8 -1.47 -8.31 6.53
C PHE A 8 -1.36 -6.78 6.51
N GLU A 9 -0.36 -6.20 7.20
CA GLU A 9 -0.08 -4.75 7.12
C GLU A 9 0.29 -4.31 5.70
N PHE A 10 1.09 -5.12 4.99
CA PHE A 10 1.46 -4.85 3.60
C PHE A 10 0.24 -4.78 2.68
N VAL A 11 -0.62 -5.82 2.72
CA VAL A 11 -1.81 -5.91 1.87
C VAL A 11 -2.85 -4.87 2.26
N SER A 12 -3.06 -4.63 3.56
CA SER A 12 -4.05 -3.64 4.03
C SER A 12 -3.68 -2.21 3.68
N SER A 13 -2.39 -1.86 3.69
CA SER A 13 -1.93 -0.54 3.25
C SER A 13 -2.17 -0.34 1.75
N ILE A 14 -1.84 -1.33 0.92
CA ILE A 14 -2.11 -1.27 -0.53
C ILE A 14 -3.62 -1.16 -0.78
N ALA A 15 -4.43 -1.99 -0.11
CA ALA A 15 -5.87 -1.98 -0.25
C ALA A 15 -6.49 -0.61 0.11
N LEU A 16 -6.03 0.03 1.18
CA LEU A 16 -6.47 1.38 1.56
C LEU A 16 -6.23 2.41 0.46
N PHE A 17 -5.01 2.45 -0.09
CA PHE A 17 -4.69 3.42 -1.16
C PHE A 17 -5.40 3.11 -2.47
N VAL A 18 -5.59 1.84 -2.81
CA VAL A 18 -6.33 1.41 -4.01
C VAL A 18 -7.80 1.78 -3.90
N ILE A 19 -8.44 1.52 -2.75
CA ILE A 19 -9.84 1.88 -2.51
C ILE A 19 -10.03 3.40 -2.58
N ALA A 20 -9.13 4.17 -1.95
CA ALA A 20 -9.15 5.62 -2.04
C ALA A 20 -9.00 6.11 -3.49
N GLY A 21 -8.08 5.52 -4.26
CA GLY A 21 -7.88 5.84 -5.66
C GLY A 21 -9.08 5.46 -6.55
N TYR A 22 -9.73 4.33 -6.27
CA TYR A 22 -10.95 3.91 -6.94
C TYR A 22 -12.09 4.93 -6.74
N TYR A 23 -12.34 5.34 -5.49
CA TYR A 23 -13.38 6.34 -5.22
C TYR A 23 -13.04 7.71 -5.83
N ALA A 24 -11.76 8.08 -5.86
CA ALA A 24 -11.31 9.29 -6.54
C ALA A 24 -11.56 9.19 -8.05
N ASP A 25 -11.19 8.07 -8.69
CA ASP A 25 -11.44 7.85 -10.12
C ASP A 25 -12.95 7.88 -10.44
N GLU A 26 -13.80 7.31 -9.58
CA GLU A 26 -15.26 7.35 -9.73
C GLU A 26 -15.81 8.77 -9.58
N TYR A 27 -15.30 9.54 -8.63
CA TYR A 27 -15.72 10.93 -8.39
C TYR A 27 -15.32 11.88 -9.52
N PHE A 28 -14.09 11.77 -10.01
CA PHE A 28 -13.56 12.62 -11.08
C PHE A 28 -13.91 12.10 -12.49
N LYS A 29 -14.58 10.94 -12.60
CA LYS A 29 -14.87 10.24 -13.85
C LYS A 29 -13.62 10.04 -14.71
N THR A 30 -12.49 9.77 -14.06
CA THR A 30 -11.22 9.48 -14.73
C THR A 30 -11.12 7.99 -15.05
N THR A 31 -10.31 7.65 -16.05
CA THR A 31 -9.79 6.28 -16.22
C THR A 31 -8.96 5.90 -14.98
N PRO A 32 -8.64 4.61 -14.71
CA PRO A 32 -8.18 4.12 -13.39
C PRO A 32 -6.76 4.62 -13.02
N THR A 33 -6.60 5.93 -12.93
CA THR A 33 -5.34 6.65 -12.87
C THR A 33 -5.00 6.89 -11.42
N PHE A 34 -5.95 7.39 -10.62
CA PHE A 34 -5.77 7.57 -9.18
C PHE A 34 -5.66 6.23 -8.47
N LEU A 35 -6.37 5.20 -8.94
CA LEU A 35 -6.21 3.82 -8.48
C LEU A 35 -4.80 3.31 -8.73
N LEU A 36 -4.27 3.44 -9.94
CA LEU A 36 -2.90 3.01 -10.27
C LEU A 36 -1.85 3.78 -9.47
N VAL A 37 -1.99 5.11 -9.36
CA VAL A 37 -1.10 5.94 -8.53
C VAL A 37 -1.17 5.50 -7.07
N GLY A 38 -2.37 5.29 -6.53
CA GLY A 38 -2.58 4.78 -5.18
C GLY A 38 -1.94 3.40 -4.97
N PHE A 39 -2.06 2.50 -5.93
CA PHE A 39 -1.40 1.19 -5.88
C PHE A 39 0.12 1.32 -5.77
N PHE A 40 0.77 2.10 -6.64
CA PHE A 40 2.23 2.26 -6.59
C PHE A 40 2.70 2.99 -5.33
N LEU A 41 1.94 3.97 -4.85
CA LEU A 41 2.23 4.65 -3.58
C LEU A 41 2.11 3.70 -2.39
N GLY A 42 1.02 2.94 -2.29
CA GLY A 42 0.81 1.96 -1.24
C GLY A 42 1.85 0.84 -1.29
N PHE A 43 2.18 0.36 -2.50
CA PHE A 43 3.22 -0.65 -2.69
C PHE A 43 4.59 -0.13 -2.25
N GLY A 44 5.00 1.05 -2.70
CA GLY A 44 6.29 1.65 -2.34
C GLY A 44 6.40 1.96 -0.85
N TYR A 45 5.33 2.48 -0.24
CA TYR A 45 5.26 2.75 1.19
C TYR A 45 5.38 1.47 2.02
N SER A 46 4.62 0.43 1.68
CA SER A 46 4.70 -0.87 2.36
C SER A 46 6.07 -1.51 2.20
N PHE A 47 6.70 -1.40 1.01
CA PHE A 47 8.06 -1.86 0.78
C PHE A 47 9.08 -1.11 1.64
N TYR A 48 8.94 0.22 1.73
CA TYR A 48 9.81 1.06 2.56
C TYR A 48 9.72 0.66 4.04
N ILE A 49 8.51 0.43 4.56
CA ILE A 49 8.31 -0.07 5.93
C ILE A 49 8.96 -1.43 6.11
N LEU A 50 8.81 -2.33 5.14
CA LEU A 50 9.36 -3.69 5.22
C LEU A 50 10.89 -3.66 5.28
N ILE A 51 11.54 -2.85 4.43
CA ILE A 51 13.00 -2.66 4.46
C ILE A 51 13.43 -2.00 5.76
N LYS A 52 12.71 -0.95 6.21
CA LYS A 52 13.03 -0.27 7.48
C LYS A 52 12.98 -1.22 8.66
N ARG A 53 11.92 -2.03 8.75
CA ARG A 53 11.75 -3.04 9.80
C ARG A 53 12.78 -4.15 9.70
N ALA A 54 13.14 -4.59 8.50
CA ALA A 54 14.20 -5.58 8.33
C ALA A 54 15.52 -5.06 8.91
N LYS A 55 15.88 -3.80 8.61
CA LYS A 55 17.05 -3.13 9.18
C LYS A 55 17.01 -2.97 10.70
N GLU A 56 15.87 -2.56 11.25
CA GLU A 56 15.68 -2.38 12.70
C GLU A 56 15.75 -3.71 13.49
N ASN A 57 15.50 -4.86 12.85
CA ASN A 57 15.62 -6.17 13.49
C ASN A 57 17.03 -6.80 13.34
N GLU A 58 17.92 -6.18 12.57
CA GLU A 58 19.32 -6.62 12.42
C GLU A 58 20.28 -6.00 13.46
N GLU A 59 19.85 -4.96 14.20
CA GLU A 59 20.58 -4.36 15.34
C GLU A 59 20.03 -4.84 16.70
#